data_AF-A0A0H2X9M4-F1
#
_entry.id   AF-A0A0H2X9M4-F1
#
_cell.length_a   1.000
_cell.length_b   1.000
_cell.length_c   1.000
_cell.angle_alpha   90.00
_cell.angle_beta   90.00
_cell.angle_gamma   90.00
#
_symmetry.space_group_name_H-M   'P 1'
#
loop_
_entity.id
_entity.type
_entity.pdbx_description
1 polymer ?
#
loop_
_entity_poly.entity_id
_entity_poly.type
_entity_poly.pdbx_seq_one_letter_code
_entity_poly.pdbx_strand_id
1 'polypeptide(L)'
;MQRRHDLDWLRVIAFGLLVLYHVGMDYVTWDWHVKSPTTQLMLQPVMLLSSPWRMSLLLLISGVATAFMLRSRPEGLLYRRSRQLLLPLLFGMAVIVPPQSYYQVVEQ
;
A
#
# COMPACT_ATOMS: atom_id res chain seq x y z
N MET A 1 12.87 13.09 -23.48
CA MET A 1 12.21 12.04 -22.66
C MET A 1 10.86 12.59 -22.21
N GLN A 2 9.76 12.19 -22.84
CA GLN A 2 8.41 12.61 -22.42
C GLN A 2 8.05 11.86 -21.14
N ARG A 3 7.83 12.56 -20.02
CA ARG A 3 7.23 11.94 -18.83
C ARG A 3 5.84 11.44 -19.21
N ARG A 4 5.58 10.14 -19.01
CA ARG A 4 4.26 9.54 -19.29
C ARG A 4 3.38 9.73 -18.08
N HIS A 5 2.64 10.84 -18.09
CA HIS A 5 1.72 11.19 -17.02
C HIS A 5 0.67 10.08 -16.76
N ASP A 6 0.29 9.31 -17.79
CA ASP A 6 -0.70 8.23 -17.69
C ASP A 6 -0.31 7.15 -16.66
N LEU A 7 0.96 6.74 -16.64
CA LEU A 7 1.47 5.73 -15.71
C LEU A 7 1.58 6.24 -14.27
N ASP A 8 1.89 7.53 -14.11
CA ASP A 8 1.94 8.17 -12.82
C ASP A 8 0.52 8.36 -12.26
N TRP A 9 -0.44 8.76 -13.09
CA TRP A 9 -1.86 8.87 -12.73
C TRP A 9 -2.45 7.52 -12.31
N LEU A 10 -2.17 6.45 -13.05
CA LEU A 10 -2.67 5.11 -12.71
C LEU A 10 -2.18 4.67 -11.33
N ARG A 11 -0.94 5.01 -10.98
CA ARG A 11 -0.38 4.73 -9.66
C ARG A 11 -1.05 5.57 -8.57
N VAL A 12 -1.27 6.86 -8.81
CA VAL A 12 -1.95 7.76 -7.86
C VAL A 12 -3.38 7.27 -7.58
N ILE A 13 -4.12 6.87 -8.63
CA ILE A 13 -5.48 6.33 -8.49
C ILE A 13 -5.46 5.01 -7.69
N ALA A 14 -4.54 4.10 -8.00
CA ALA A 14 -4.41 2.83 -7.29
C ALA A 14 -4.08 3.03 -5.79
N PHE A 15 -3.17 3.94 -5.47
CA PHE A 15 -2.87 4.28 -4.07
C PHE A 15 -4.02 5.03 -3.40
N GLY A 16 -4.72 5.94 -4.08
CA GLY A 16 -5.88 6.63 -3.54
C GLY A 16 -6.99 5.66 -3.14
N LEU A 17 -7.29 4.68 -4.01
CA LEU A 17 -8.26 3.63 -3.71
C LEU A 17 -7.81 2.76 -2.52
N LEU A 18 -6.52 2.45 -2.41
CA LEU A 18 -5.93 1.71 -1.29
C LEU A 18 -6.07 2.46 0.05
N VAL A 19 -5.90 3.79 0.03
CA VAL A 19 -6.07 4.64 1.22
C VAL A 19 -7.52 4.63 1.69
N LEU A 20 -8.48 4.82 0.77
CA LEU A 20 -9.91 4.75 1.10
C LEU A 20 -10.30 3.39 1.70
N TYR A 21 -9.72 2.31 1.18
CA TYR A 21 -9.90 0.97 1.74
C TYR A 21 -9.37 0.84 3.18
N HIS A 22 -8.19 1.40 3.47
CA HIS A 22 -7.63 1.35 4.83
C HIS A 22 -8.43 2.20 5.82
N VAL A 23 -8.94 3.36 5.40
CA VAL A 23 -9.87 4.16 6.22
C VAL A 23 -11.15 3.36 6.52
N GLY A 24 -11.64 2.58 5.57
CA GLY A 24 -12.77 1.67 5.78
C GLY A 24 -12.49 0.52 6.75
N MET A 25 -11.24 0.07 6.91
CA MET A 25 -10.88 -1.02 7.83
C MET A 25 -11.13 -0.66 9.30
N ASP A 26 -11.03 0.61 9.66
CA ASP A 26 -11.31 1.12 11.01
C ASP A 26 -12.78 0.90 11.44
N TYR A 27 -13.69 0.73 10.46
CA TYR A 27 -15.13 0.60 10.67
C TYR A 27 -15.67 -0.83 10.45
N VAL A 28 -14.80 -1.80 10.15
CA VAL A 28 -15.17 -3.20 9.86
C VAL A 28 -15.13 -4.10 11.11
N THR A 29 -15.91 -5.18 11.12
CA THR A 29 -16.02 -6.12 12.26
C THR A 29 -14.77 -6.97 12.51
N TRP A 30 -13.82 -7.04 11.58
CA TRP A 30 -12.65 -7.95 11.64
C TRP A 30 -11.55 -7.43 12.57
N ASP A 31 -10.74 -8.32 13.14
CA ASP A 31 -9.67 -7.95 14.08
C ASP A 31 -8.70 -6.92 13.47
N TRP A 32 -8.67 -5.73 14.09
CA TRP A 32 -7.77 -4.62 13.78
C TRP A 32 -7.33 -4.00 15.11
N HIS A 33 -6.09 -3.51 15.15
CA HIS A 33 -5.40 -3.12 16.40
C HIS A 33 -6.13 -2.08 17.26
N VAL A 34 -6.92 -1.19 16.66
CA VAL A 34 -7.73 -0.18 17.36
C VAL A 34 -9.09 -0.14 16.66
N LYS A 35 -10.19 -0.24 17.42
CA LYS A 35 -11.56 -0.21 16.86
C LYS A 35 -12.42 0.88 17.49
N SER A 36 -13.23 1.51 16.66
CA SER A 36 -14.36 2.33 17.10
C SER A 36 -15.52 1.44 17.61
N PRO A 37 -16.24 1.81 18.69
CA PRO A 37 -17.38 1.06 19.23
C PRO A 37 -18.58 0.90 18.27
N THR A 38 -18.62 1.67 17.17
CA THR A 38 -19.75 1.70 16.24
C THR A 38 -19.39 1.01 14.92
N THR A 39 -19.59 -0.31 14.84
CA THR A 39 -19.28 -1.08 13.63
C THR A 39 -20.39 -0.98 12.58
N GLN A 40 -20.05 -0.68 11.33
CA GLN A 40 -21.03 -0.57 10.24
C GLN A 40 -20.97 -1.78 9.30
N LEU A 41 -21.99 -2.65 9.37
CA LEU A 41 -22.07 -3.90 8.59
C LEU A 41 -22.10 -3.68 7.06
N MET A 42 -22.56 -2.51 6.61
CA MET A 42 -22.74 -2.19 5.18
C MET A 42 -21.41 -1.98 4.43
N LEU A 43 -20.29 -1.76 5.13
CA LEU A 43 -18.97 -1.55 4.52
C LEU A 43 -18.21 -2.86 4.21
N GLN A 44 -18.58 -3.97 4.88
CA GLN A 44 -17.97 -5.29 4.67
C GLN A 44 -17.97 -5.78 3.22
N PRO A 45 -19.09 -5.78 2.47
CA PRO A 45 -19.11 -6.34 1.11
C PRO A 45 -18.24 -5.55 0.13
N VAL A 46 -18.16 -4.22 0.28
CA VAL A 46 -17.28 -3.35 -0.51
C VAL A 46 -15.82 -3.69 -0.24
N MET A 47 -15.48 -3.98 1.01
CA MET A 47 -14.13 -4.37 1.40
C MET A 47 -13.76 -5.81 1.01
N LEU A 48 -14.73 -6.73 0.93
CA LEU A 48 -14.49 -8.08 0.45
C LEU A 48 -14.18 -8.08 -1.06
N LEU A 49 -14.98 -7.33 -1.83
CA LEU A 49 -14.76 -7.11 -3.26
C LEU A 49 -13.39 -6.42 -3.50
N SER A 50 -13.09 -5.49 -2.59
CA SER A 50 -11.81 -4.89 -2.20
C SER A 50 -10.52 -5.75 -2.30
N SER A 51 -10.62 -6.99 -1.84
CA SER A 51 -9.46 -7.75 -1.38
C SER A 51 -8.63 -8.38 -2.52
N PRO A 52 -9.24 -9.08 -3.51
CA PRO A 52 -8.48 -9.90 -4.46
C PRO A 52 -7.70 -9.09 -5.50
N TRP A 53 -8.29 -8.00 -5.98
CA TRP A 53 -7.75 -7.19 -7.08
C TRP A 53 -6.62 -6.24 -6.67
N ARG A 54 -6.45 -5.96 -5.38
CA ARG A 54 -5.62 -4.84 -4.89
C ARG A 54 -4.13 -5.06 -5.13
N MET A 55 -3.63 -6.23 -4.71
CA MET A 55 -2.23 -6.60 -4.92
C MET A 55 -1.95 -6.86 -6.40
N SER A 56 -2.89 -7.48 -7.11
CA SER A 56 -2.79 -7.75 -8.55
C SER A 56 -2.69 -6.47 -9.39
N LEU A 57 -3.49 -5.45 -9.08
CA LEU A 57 -3.42 -4.12 -9.72
C LEU A 57 -2.07 -3.45 -9.46
N LEU A 58 -1.63 -3.40 -8.21
CA LEU A 58 -0.35 -2.79 -7.85
C LEU A 58 0.84 -3.51 -8.52
N LEU A 59 0.81 -4.83 -8.58
CA LEU A 59 1.82 -5.64 -9.27
C LEU A 59 1.82 -5.42 -10.78
N LEU A 60 0.64 -5.38 -11.40
CA LEU A 60 0.52 -5.10 -12.85
C LEU A 60 1.09 -3.72 -13.18
N ILE A 61 0.67 -2.68 -12.45
CA ILE A 61 1.13 -1.30 -12.65
C ILE A 61 2.65 -1.20 -12.43
N SER A 62 3.17 -1.82 -11.36
CA SER A 62 4.60 -1.87 -11.06
C SER A 62 5.40 -2.63 -12.12
N GLY A 63 4.85 -3.74 -12.63
CA GLY A 63 5.46 -4.56 -13.69
C GLY A 63 5.58 -3.79 -15.01
N VAL A 64 4.50 -3.15 -15.45
CA VAL A 64 4.49 -2.31 -16.67
C VAL A 64 5.47 -1.13 -16.51
N ALA A 65 5.47 -0.47 -15.35
CA ALA A 65 6.41 0.62 -15.07
C ALA A 65 7.88 0.13 -15.09
N THR A 66 8.15 -1.04 -14.52
CA THR A 66 9.50 -1.62 -14.46
C THR A 66 9.99 -2.07 -15.84
N ALA A 67 9.13 -2.72 -16.63
CA ALA A 67 9.45 -3.12 -18.01
C ALA A 67 9.82 -1.90 -18.88
N PHE A 68 9.07 -0.80 -18.74
CA PHE A 68 9.34 0.44 -19.47
C PHE A 68 10.65 1.12 -19.04
N MET A 69 10.94 1.12 -17.75
CA MET A 69 12.20 1.65 -17.21
C MET A 69 13.41 0.83 -17.64
N LEU A 70 13.30 -0.51 -17.63
CA LEU A 70 14.36 -1.42 -18.05
C LEU A 70 14.73 -1.19 -19.51
N ARG A 71 13.74 -0.90 -20.37
CA ARG A 71 13.94 -0.59 -21.79
C ARG A 71 14.62 0.76 -22.04
N SER A 72 14.56 1.69 -21.09
CA SER A 72 15.07 3.06 -21.25
C SER A 72 16.42 3.29 -20.58
N ARG A 73 16.66 2.68 -19.40
CA ARG A 73 17.89 2.83 -18.58
C ARG A 73 18.10 1.57 -17.72
N PRO A 74 18.73 0.50 -18.25
CA PRO A 74 18.96 -0.73 -17.48
C PRO A 74 20.02 -0.56 -16.37
N GLU A 75 20.91 0.41 -16.52
CA GLU A 75 22.14 0.53 -15.73
C GLU A 75 21.91 1.20 -14.37
N GLY A 76 22.26 0.47 -13.30
CA GLY A 76 22.08 0.91 -11.92
C GLY A 76 20.61 1.06 -11.48
N LEU A 77 19.65 0.51 -12.24
CA LEU A 77 18.23 0.53 -11.91
C LEU A 77 17.95 -0.21 -10.59
N LEU A 78 18.51 -1.40 -10.44
CA LEU A 78 18.37 -2.23 -9.24
C LEU A 78 18.91 -1.51 -8.01
N TYR A 79 20.14 -0.99 -8.05
CA TYR A 79 20.75 -0.30 -6.91
C TYR A 79 19.95 0.94 -6.46
N ARG A 80 19.50 1.76 -7.42
CA ARG A 80 18.67 2.95 -7.11
C ARG A 80 17.32 2.56 -6.50
N ARG A 81 16.65 1.54 -7.06
CA ARG A 81 15.38 1.03 -6.54
C ARG A 81 15.54 0.43 -5.14
N SER A 82 16.55 -0.40 -4.93
CA SER A 82 16.83 -1.01 -3.63
C SER A 82 17.06 0.04 -2.56
N ARG A 83 17.87 1.09 -2.81
CA ARG A 83 18.03 2.18 -1.82
C ARG A 83 16.74 2.96 -1.58
N GLN A 84 15.97 3.26 -2.62
CA GLN A 84 14.70 3.98 -2.46
C GLN A 84 13.61 3.16 -1.74
N LEU A 85 13.65 1.83 -1.83
CA LEU A 85 12.65 0.95 -1.21
C LEU A 85 13.08 0.48 0.19
N LEU A 86 14.34 0.07 0.36
CA LEU A 86 14.84 -0.48 1.62
C LEU A 86 15.04 0.59 2.68
N LEU A 87 15.48 1.80 2.31
CA LEU A 87 15.75 2.85 3.30
C LEU A 87 14.46 3.29 4.02
N PRO A 88 13.34 3.59 3.32
CA PRO A 88 12.08 3.88 3.98
C PRO A 88 11.49 2.67 4.70
N LEU A 89 11.69 1.46 4.17
CA LEU A 89 11.20 0.23 4.81
C LEU A 89 11.87 0.01 6.16
N LEU A 90 13.20 0.07 6.23
CA LEU A 90 13.95 -0.11 7.47
C LEU A 90 13.59 0.97 8.50
N PHE A 91 13.43 2.22 8.05
CA PHE A 91 12.97 3.30 8.91
C PHE A 91 11.55 3.03 9.44
N GLY A 92 10.62 2.64 8.57
CA GLY A 92 9.26 2.26 8.97
C GLY A 92 9.24 1.09 9.95
N MET A 93 10.06 0.06 9.73
CA MET A 93 10.21 -1.06 10.66
C MET A 93 10.77 -0.63 12.02
N ALA A 94 11.73 0.29 12.05
CA ALA A 94 12.33 0.75 13.30
C ALA A 94 11.44 1.73 14.08
N VAL A 95 10.61 2.52 13.40
CA VAL A 95 9.84 3.61 14.03
C VAL A 95 8.36 3.28 14.22
N ILE A 96 7.74 2.57 13.27
CA ILE A 96 6.28 2.31 13.28
C ILE A 96 5.95 1.00 13.99
N VAL A 97 6.75 -0.06 13.74
CA VAL A 97 6.47 -1.39 14.29
C VAL A 97 6.57 -1.45 15.83
N PRO A 98 7.58 -0.86 16.50
CA PRO A 98 7.69 -0.99 17.96
C PRO A 98 6.55 -0.30 18.74
N PRO A 99 6.12 0.93 18.38
CA PRO A 99 4.93 1.51 18.99
C PRO A 99 3.68 0.69 18.69
N GLN A 100 3.51 0.21 17.45
CA GLN A 100 2.34 -0.58 17.05
C GLN A 100 2.22 -1.88 17.87
N SER A 101 3.32 -2.60 18.10
CA SER A 101 3.31 -3.81 18.94
C SER A 101 3.17 -3.49 20.43
N TYR A 102 3.70 -2.36 20.90
CA TYR A 102 3.51 -1.91 22.28
C TYR A 102 2.03 -1.62 22.58
N TYR A 103 1.35 -0.86 21.72
CA TYR A 103 -0.09 -0.59 21.89
C TYR A 103 -0.91 -1.86 21.85
N GLN A 104 -0.58 -2.83 20.98
CA GLN A 104 -1.26 -4.13 20.95
C GLN A 104 -1.20 -4.88 22.29
N VAL A 105 -0.07 -4.82 22.99
CA VAL A 105 0.12 -5.51 24.28
C VAL A 105 -0.48 -4.73 25.45
N VAL A 106 -0.55 -3.40 25.36
CA VAL A 106 -1.14 -2.54 26.41
C VAL A 106 -2.67 -2.51 26.35
N GLU A 107 -3.25 -2.69 25.17
CA GLU A 107 -4.70 -2.62 24.92
C GLU A 107 -5.39 -4.02 24.99
N GLN A 108 -4.60 -5.11 25.06
CA GLN A 108 -5.05 -6.48 25.37
C GLN A 108 -5.04 -6.75 26.87
#